data_AF-A0A2N7W7C4-F1
#
_entry.id   AF-A0A2N7W7C4-F1
#
_cell.length_a   1.000
_cell.length_b   1.000
_cell.length_c   1.000
_cell.angle_alpha   90.00
_cell.angle_beta   90.00
_cell.angle_gamma   90.00
#
_symmetry.space_group_name_H-M   'P 1'
#
loop_
_entity.id
_entity.type
_entity.pdbx_description
1 polymer ?
#
loop_
_entity_poly.entity_id
_entity_poly.type
_entity_poly.pdbx_seq_one_letter_code
_entity_poly.pdbx_strand_id
1 'polypeptide(L)'
;MNNATAPAADAANSVEHELLQAGVPARVRASRKLSDGIDCIVNRISGEWLLSKRGLSNGGSVIVLRALFVSLLVLFIVEPASLALKDVLDPARAWTFDGRRLAHCLVTHLTTTAVVFGSVYTALYARFAAQWRYLADVYNKIKEAEVKYSTQDNAADRLAEWKAGFAEDAEELHLATKKIFAQVIRTWLADEKVKAAFIRYTTGGEERYRNLMSSVLWAVRADDNVK
;
A
#
# COMPACT_ATOMS: atom_id res chain seq x y z
N MET A 1 54.66 2.40 -1.19
CA MET A 1 53.84 2.21 0.03
C MET A 1 52.56 1.51 -0.41
N ASN A 2 52.30 0.36 0.21
CA ASN A 2 51.52 -0.73 -0.36
C ASN A 2 50.01 -0.47 -0.37
N ASN A 3 49.40 -0.77 -1.51
CA ASN A 3 47.97 -1.02 -1.67
C ASN A 3 47.56 -2.25 -0.85
N ALA A 4 46.73 -2.04 0.17
CA ALA A 4 46.18 -3.11 1.00
C ALA A 4 44.72 -2.80 1.37
N THR A 5 43.82 -2.72 0.40
CA THR A 5 42.35 -2.65 0.64
C THR A 5 41.57 -3.19 -0.57
N ALA A 6 41.63 -4.50 -0.81
CA ALA A 6 40.78 -5.16 -1.81
C ALA A 6 40.25 -6.60 -1.51
N PRO A 7 40.36 -7.21 -0.31
CA PRO A 7 39.80 -8.56 -0.11
C PRO A 7 38.33 -8.61 0.37
N ALA A 8 37.74 -7.50 0.80
CA ALA A 8 36.42 -7.51 1.47
C ALA A 8 35.22 -7.56 0.50
N ALA A 9 35.34 -6.97 -0.69
CA ALA A 9 34.25 -6.91 -1.66
C ALA A 9 34.00 -8.27 -2.35
N ASP A 10 35.07 -9.01 -2.65
CA ASP A 10 34.97 -10.33 -3.30
C ASP A 10 34.37 -11.39 -2.37
N ALA A 11 34.66 -11.31 -1.06
CA ALA A 11 34.10 -12.22 -0.07
C ALA A 11 32.60 -11.99 0.20
N ALA A 12 32.13 -10.73 0.15
CA ALA A 12 30.71 -10.42 0.29
C ALA A 12 29.89 -10.94 -0.90
N ASN A 13 30.41 -10.76 -2.12
CA ASN A 13 29.79 -11.25 -3.35
C ASN A 13 29.75 -12.79 -3.41
N SER A 14 30.78 -13.48 -2.89
CA SER A 14 30.80 -14.96 -2.85
C SER A 14 29.77 -15.53 -1.89
N VAL A 15 29.60 -14.93 -0.71
CA VAL A 15 28.59 -15.34 0.28
C VAL A 15 27.18 -15.08 -0.22
N GLU A 16 26.93 -13.94 -0.85
CA GLU A 16 25.63 -13.62 -1.45
C GLU A 16 25.26 -14.61 -2.56
N HIS A 17 26.22 -14.94 -3.43
CA HIS A 17 26.02 -15.90 -4.52
C HIS A 17 25.75 -17.32 -3.99
N GLU A 18 26.46 -17.75 -2.94
CA GLU A 18 26.24 -19.04 -2.27
C GLU A 18 24.86 -19.12 -1.62
N LEU A 19 24.42 -18.04 -0.95
CA LEU A 19 23.09 -17.95 -0.32
C LEU A 19 21.96 -17.94 -1.36
N LEU A 20 22.15 -17.25 -2.50
CA LEU A 20 21.18 -17.24 -3.59
C LEU A 20 21.03 -18.63 -4.23
N GLN A 21 22.11 -19.41 -4.30
CA GLN A 21 22.08 -20.80 -4.80
C GLN A 21 21.47 -21.79 -3.81
N ALA A 22 21.65 -21.59 -2.50
CA ALA A 22 21.11 -22.47 -1.46
C ALA A 22 19.57 -22.50 -1.43
N GLY A 23 18.92 -21.55 -2.10
CA GLY A 23 17.47 -21.44 -2.21
C GLY A 23 16.81 -21.02 -0.90
N VAL A 24 15.55 -20.57 -0.98
CA VAL A 24 14.84 -20.06 0.19
C VAL A 24 14.51 -21.20 1.16
N PRO A 25 14.92 -21.12 2.45
CA PRO A 25 14.65 -22.17 3.44
C PRO A 25 13.16 -22.52 3.52
N ALA A 26 12.85 -23.80 3.71
CA ALA A 26 11.46 -24.28 3.73
C ALA A 26 10.58 -23.56 4.77
N ARG A 27 11.13 -23.24 5.95
CA ARG A 27 10.46 -22.43 6.98
C ARG A 27 10.08 -21.03 6.48
N VAL A 28 10.98 -20.37 5.76
CA VAL A 28 10.73 -19.02 5.21
C VAL A 28 9.64 -19.08 4.14
N ARG A 29 9.66 -20.10 3.28
CA ARG A 29 8.59 -20.31 2.28
C ARG A 29 7.23 -20.57 2.93
N ALA A 30 7.16 -21.41 3.96
CA ALA A 30 5.92 -21.69 4.68
C ALA A 30 5.37 -20.44 5.39
N SER A 31 6.24 -19.68 6.07
CA SER A 31 5.87 -18.42 6.71
C SER A 31 5.35 -17.40 5.70
N ARG A 32 5.97 -17.30 4.51
CA ARG A 32 5.53 -16.40 3.45
C ARG A 32 4.15 -16.77 2.92
N LYS A 33 3.91 -18.05 2.63
CA LYS A 33 2.57 -18.52 2.20
C LYS A 33 1.48 -18.21 3.21
N LEU A 34 1.77 -18.34 4.50
CA LEU A 34 0.82 -17.98 5.56
C LEU A 34 0.56 -16.47 5.57
N SER A 35 1.61 -15.65 5.48
CA SER A 35 1.48 -14.19 5.36
C SER A 35 0.63 -13.80 4.16
N ASP A 36 0.94 -14.34 2.97
CA ASP A 36 0.22 -14.05 1.73
C ASP A 36 -1.28 -14.38 1.86
N GLY A 37 -1.62 -15.47 2.57
CA GLY A 37 -3.00 -15.85 2.87
C GLY A 37 -3.71 -14.87 3.80
N ILE A 38 -3.03 -14.43 4.86
CA ILE A 38 -3.54 -13.40 5.78
C ILE A 38 -3.75 -12.09 5.04
N ASP A 39 -2.77 -11.66 4.25
CA ASP A 39 -2.81 -10.43 3.46
C ASP A 39 -3.98 -10.45 2.47
N CYS A 40 -4.26 -11.60 1.84
CA CYS A 40 -5.41 -11.78 0.97
C CYS A 40 -6.75 -11.53 1.71
N ILE A 41 -6.90 -12.11 2.90
CA ILE A 41 -8.11 -11.97 3.73
C ILE A 41 -8.25 -10.51 4.20
N VAL A 42 -7.18 -9.93 4.73
CA VAL A 42 -7.16 -8.54 5.21
C VAL A 42 -7.46 -7.57 4.07
N ASN A 43 -6.90 -7.78 2.88
CA ASN A 43 -7.16 -6.95 1.71
C ASN A 43 -8.66 -6.97 1.35
N ARG A 44 -9.29 -8.15 1.44
CA ARG A 44 -10.71 -8.32 1.13
C ARG A 44 -11.62 -7.66 2.16
N ILE A 45 -11.36 -7.89 3.46
CA ILE A 45 -12.19 -7.38 4.56
C ILE A 45 -12.00 -5.87 4.73
N SER A 46 -10.79 -5.35 4.60
CA SER A 46 -10.51 -3.92 4.75
C SER A 46 -10.91 -3.07 3.54
N GLY A 47 -11.39 -3.69 2.46
CA GLY A 47 -11.72 -3.01 1.21
C GLY A 47 -10.51 -2.48 0.44
N GLU A 48 -9.30 -2.95 0.74
CA GLU A 48 -8.05 -2.50 0.09
C GLU A 48 -8.03 -2.82 -1.41
N TRP A 49 -8.81 -3.81 -1.86
CA TRP A 49 -9.03 -4.07 -3.27
C TRP A 49 -9.56 -2.86 -4.06
N LEU A 50 -10.19 -1.86 -3.39
CA LEU A 50 -10.56 -0.59 -4.01
C LEU A 50 -9.33 0.23 -4.44
N LEU A 51 -8.22 0.12 -3.70
CA LEU A 51 -6.95 0.77 -4.03
C LEU A 51 -6.21 -0.06 -5.07
N SER A 52 -6.00 -1.35 -4.79
CA SER A 52 -5.13 -2.19 -5.62
C SER A 52 -5.74 -2.59 -6.97
N LYS A 53 -7.03 -2.97 -7.01
CA LYS A 53 -7.67 -3.46 -8.24
C LYS A 53 -8.38 -2.38 -9.06
N ARG A 54 -8.94 -1.36 -8.41
CA ARG A 54 -9.61 -0.25 -9.11
C ARG A 54 -8.69 0.94 -9.39
N GLY A 55 -7.44 0.90 -8.90
CA GLY A 55 -6.46 1.98 -9.09
C GLY A 55 -6.89 3.30 -8.45
N LEU A 56 -7.80 3.28 -7.48
CA LEU A 56 -8.23 4.49 -6.79
C LEU A 56 -7.09 4.97 -5.90
N SER A 57 -6.76 6.25 -6.04
CA SER A 57 -5.73 6.88 -5.23
C SER A 57 -6.18 7.01 -3.77
N ASN A 58 -5.36 6.56 -2.83
CA ASN A 58 -5.70 6.57 -1.40
C ASN A 58 -5.93 8.01 -0.90
N GLY A 59 -7.17 8.39 -0.58
CA GLY A 59 -7.49 9.71 -0.03
C GLY A 59 -8.86 9.74 0.64
N GLY A 60 -9.29 10.93 1.08
CA GLY A 60 -10.46 11.10 1.95
C GLY A 60 -11.70 10.32 1.51
N SER A 61 -12.15 10.49 0.26
CA SER A 61 -13.36 9.81 -0.25
C SER A 61 -13.22 8.29 -0.25
N VAL A 62 -12.05 7.75 -0.58
CA VAL A 62 -11.81 6.30 -0.59
C VAL A 62 -11.75 5.75 0.85
N ILE A 63 -11.19 6.51 1.78
CA ILE A 63 -11.17 6.16 3.20
C ILE A 63 -12.60 6.07 3.76
N VAL A 64 -13.44 7.05 3.47
CA VAL A 64 -14.87 7.01 3.85
C VAL A 64 -15.56 5.80 3.24
N LEU A 65 -15.36 5.54 1.94
CA LEU A 65 -15.96 4.39 1.27
C LEU A 65 -15.54 3.05 1.89
N ARG A 66 -14.26 2.90 2.24
CA ARG A 66 -13.74 1.70 2.92
C ARG A 66 -14.31 1.57 4.34
N ALA A 67 -14.39 2.66 5.09
CA ALA A 67 -15.01 2.65 6.41
C ALA A 67 -16.49 2.28 6.35
N LEU A 68 -17.23 2.82 5.37
CA LEU A 68 -18.62 2.44 5.10
C LEU A 68 -18.71 0.95 4.75
N PHE A 69 -17.87 0.45 3.84
CA PHE A 69 -17.86 -0.95 3.46
C PHE A 69 -17.67 -1.88 4.67
N VAL A 70 -16.69 -1.61 5.52
CA VAL A 70 -16.45 -2.41 6.74
C VAL A 70 -17.63 -2.33 7.70
N SER A 71 -18.22 -1.15 7.86
CA SER A 71 -19.36 -0.95 8.77
C SER A 71 -20.60 -1.70 8.28
N LEU A 72 -20.87 -1.67 6.97
CA LEU A 72 -21.96 -2.43 6.35
C LEU A 72 -21.70 -3.93 6.45
N LEU A 73 -20.45 -4.38 6.30
CA LEU A 73 -20.08 -5.79 6.50
C LEU A 73 -20.39 -6.23 7.94
N VAL A 74 -20.05 -5.41 8.94
CA VAL A 74 -20.40 -5.70 10.33
C VAL A 74 -21.92 -5.75 10.52
N LEU A 75 -22.63 -4.73 10.06
CA LEU A 75 -24.08 -4.61 10.25
C LEU A 75 -24.88 -5.72 9.53
N PHE A 76 -24.50 -6.10 8.31
CA PHE A 76 -25.28 -7.03 7.49
C PHE A 76 -24.78 -8.47 7.51
N ILE A 77 -23.56 -8.73 7.96
CA ILE A 77 -22.99 -10.09 8.00
C ILE A 77 -22.72 -10.51 9.43
N VAL A 78 -21.90 -9.74 10.16
CA VAL A 78 -21.45 -10.14 11.51
C VAL A 78 -22.61 -10.14 12.51
N GLU A 79 -23.41 -9.07 12.53
CA GLU A 79 -24.52 -8.95 13.48
C GLU A 79 -25.61 -10.03 13.26
N PRO A 80 -26.13 -10.26 12.03
CA PRO A 80 -27.07 -11.34 11.80
C PRO A 80 -26.48 -12.73 12.05
N ALA A 81 -25.20 -12.95 11.73
CA ALA A 81 -24.54 -14.22 12.05
C ALA A 81 -24.45 -14.45 13.57
N SER A 82 -24.22 -13.39 14.35
CA SER A 82 -24.21 -13.48 15.82
C SER A 82 -25.59 -13.83 16.38
N LEU A 83 -26.67 -13.33 15.77
CA LEU A 83 -28.04 -13.68 16.13
C LEU A 83 -28.35 -15.13 15.77
N ALA A 84 -27.97 -15.57 14.57
CA ALA A 84 -28.16 -16.95 14.13
C ALA A 84 -27.41 -17.92 15.05
N LEU A 85 -26.19 -17.60 15.44
CA LEU A 85 -25.41 -18.41 16.38
C LEU A 85 -26.09 -18.49 17.76
N LYS A 86 -26.61 -17.36 18.27
CA LYS A 86 -27.39 -17.35 19.53
C LYS A 86 -28.64 -18.22 19.43
N ASP A 87 -29.32 -18.20 18.29
CA ASP A 87 -30.53 -19.01 18.07
C ASP A 87 -30.22 -20.51 17.96
N VAL A 88 -29.08 -20.90 17.38
CA VAL A 88 -28.60 -22.29 17.34
C VAL A 88 -28.27 -22.81 18.74
N LEU A 89 -27.73 -21.95 19.60
CA LEU A 89 -27.29 -22.31 20.94
C LEU A 89 -28.41 -22.25 22.00
N ASP A 90 -29.55 -21.64 21.69
CA ASP A 90 -30.70 -21.54 22.60
C ASP A 90 -31.68 -22.71 22.37
N PRO A 91 -31.69 -23.74 23.25
CA PRO A 91 -32.54 -24.91 23.08
C PRO A 91 -34.04 -24.61 23.22
N ALA A 92 -34.42 -23.42 23.71
CA ALA A 92 -35.81 -23.02 23.86
C ALA A 92 -36.42 -22.40 22.59
N ARG A 93 -35.65 -22.22 21.51
CA ARG A 93 -36.11 -21.55 20.28
C ARG A 93 -36.49 -22.51 19.15
N ALA A 94 -37.66 -22.25 18.57
CA ALA A 94 -38.05 -22.82 17.28
C ALA A 94 -37.26 -22.10 16.18
N TRP A 95 -36.64 -22.86 15.28
CA TRP A 95 -35.72 -22.42 14.23
C TRP A 95 -36.44 -21.69 13.08
N THR A 96 -37.25 -20.68 13.40
CA THR A 96 -38.03 -19.92 12.42
C THR A 96 -37.38 -18.57 12.14
N PHE A 97 -37.17 -18.28 10.85
CA PHE A 97 -36.68 -16.98 10.42
C PHE A 97 -37.77 -15.92 10.56
N ASP A 98 -37.49 -14.85 11.30
CA ASP A 98 -38.38 -13.69 11.45
C ASP A 98 -37.70 -12.41 10.94
N GLY A 99 -38.17 -11.92 9.79
CA GLY A 99 -37.66 -10.69 9.19
C GLY A 99 -37.92 -9.43 10.01
N ARG A 100 -38.99 -9.39 10.83
CA ARG A 100 -39.26 -8.22 11.71
C ARG A 100 -38.25 -8.15 12.83
N ARG A 101 -37.88 -9.30 13.39
CA ARG A 101 -36.83 -9.42 14.40
C ARG A 101 -35.46 -9.01 13.84
N LEU A 102 -35.14 -9.41 12.61
CA LEU A 102 -33.92 -8.95 11.92
C LEU A 102 -33.93 -7.42 11.74
N ALA A 103 -35.02 -6.85 11.24
CA ALA A 103 -35.13 -5.40 11.07
C ALA A 103 -35.00 -4.63 12.40
N HIS A 104 -35.66 -5.11 13.45
CA HIS A 104 -35.52 -4.53 14.79
C HIS A 104 -34.06 -4.59 15.26
N CYS A 105 -33.40 -5.74 15.09
CA CYS A 105 -32.00 -5.88 15.45
C CYS A 105 -31.09 -4.90 14.68
N LEU A 106 -31.30 -4.74 13.37
CA LEU A 106 -30.52 -3.79 12.58
C LEU A 106 -30.67 -2.36 13.11
N VAL A 107 -31.89 -1.94 13.46
CA VAL A 107 -32.16 -0.62 14.04
C VAL A 107 -31.50 -0.46 15.41
N THR A 108 -31.59 -1.47 16.27
CA THR A 108 -30.98 -1.44 17.61
C THR A 108 -29.46 -1.35 17.55
N HIS A 109 -28.83 -1.91 16.52
CA HIS A 109 -27.37 -1.92 16.34
C HIS A 109 -26.82 -0.75 15.51
N LEU A 110 -27.65 0.23 15.13
CA LEU A 110 -27.19 1.41 14.39
C LEU A 110 -26.12 2.21 15.14
N THR A 111 -26.27 2.39 16.45
CA THR A 111 -25.28 3.11 17.27
C THR A 111 -23.95 2.38 17.28
N THR A 112 -23.94 1.07 17.49
CA THR A 112 -22.73 0.24 17.43
C THR A 112 -22.08 0.32 16.05
N THR A 113 -22.87 0.28 14.98
CA THR A 113 -22.39 0.42 13.61
C THR A 113 -21.75 1.78 13.36
N ALA A 114 -22.32 2.86 13.91
CA ALA A 114 -21.74 4.19 13.83
C ALA A 114 -20.40 4.29 14.58
N VAL A 115 -20.27 3.61 15.72
CA VAL A 115 -18.99 3.50 16.44
C VAL A 115 -17.95 2.76 15.60
N VAL A 116 -18.32 1.60 15.03
CA VAL A 116 -17.44 0.83 14.12
C VAL A 116 -17.00 1.71 12.94
N PHE A 117 -17.93 2.43 12.31
CA PHE A 117 -17.61 3.36 11.24
C PHE A 117 -16.59 4.41 11.67
N GLY A 118 -16.83 5.09 12.80
CA GLY A 118 -15.93 6.09 13.33
C GLY A 118 -14.54 5.53 13.62
N SER A 119 -14.45 4.36 14.27
CA SER A 119 -13.18 3.71 14.59
C SER A 119 -12.39 3.32 13.34
N VAL A 120 -13.04 2.68 12.36
CA VAL A 120 -12.40 2.27 11.11
C VAL A 120 -11.97 3.49 10.29
N TYR A 121 -12.84 4.50 10.18
CA TYR A 121 -12.53 5.75 9.50
C TYR A 121 -11.29 6.41 10.11
N THR A 122 -11.26 6.58 11.44
CA THR A 122 -10.13 7.19 12.14
C THR A 122 -8.85 6.38 11.95
N ALA A 123 -8.89 5.05 12.03
CA ALA A 123 -7.72 4.19 11.83
C ALA A 123 -7.16 4.29 10.40
N LEU A 124 -8.04 4.23 9.39
CA LEU A 124 -7.65 4.36 7.98
C LEU A 124 -7.11 5.76 7.67
N TYR A 125 -7.73 6.81 8.24
CA TYR A 125 -7.28 8.18 8.09
C TYR A 125 -5.91 8.41 8.74
N ALA A 126 -5.69 7.88 9.95
CA ALA A 126 -4.40 7.95 10.63
C ALA A 126 -3.29 7.27 9.81
N ARG A 127 -3.56 6.08 9.24
CA ARG A 127 -2.63 5.40 8.33
C ARG A 127 -2.33 6.26 7.10
N PHE A 128 -3.35 6.79 6.43
CA PHE A 128 -3.16 7.67 5.28
C PHE A 128 -2.32 8.90 5.62
N ALA A 129 -2.58 9.56 6.75
CA ALA A 129 -1.83 10.73 7.20
C ALA A 129 -0.35 10.39 7.44
N ALA A 130 -0.06 9.23 8.05
CA ALA A 130 1.30 8.76 8.26
C ALA A 130 2.02 8.47 6.92
N GLN A 131 1.35 7.80 5.97
CA GLN A 131 1.91 7.51 4.64
C GLN A 131 2.19 8.79 3.84
N TRP A 132 1.26 9.74 3.88
CA TRP A 132 1.42 11.04 3.24
C TRP A 132 2.61 11.80 3.81
N ARG A 133 2.71 11.86 5.15
CA ARG A 133 3.80 12.54 5.84
C ARG A 133 5.15 11.90 5.50
N TYR A 134 5.22 10.58 5.51
CA TYR A 134 6.42 9.84 5.11
C TYR A 134 6.92 10.27 3.72
N LEU A 135 6.05 10.22 2.70
CA LEU A 135 6.45 10.62 1.34
C LEU A 135 6.85 12.09 1.27
N ALA A 136 6.12 12.99 1.91
CA ALA A 136 6.48 14.40 1.95
C ALA A 136 7.86 14.63 2.58
N ASP A 137 8.18 13.92 3.67
CA ASP A 137 9.48 14.01 4.35
C ASP A 137 10.61 13.44 3.47
N VAL A 138 10.39 12.32 2.78
CA VAL A 138 11.35 11.76 1.81
C VAL A 138 11.60 12.74 0.67
N TYR A 139 10.55 13.29 0.07
CA TYR A 139 10.65 14.31 -0.98
C TYR A 139 11.51 15.50 -0.53
N ASN A 140 11.22 16.06 0.65
CA ASN A 140 11.95 17.21 1.18
C ASN A 140 13.44 16.89 1.38
N LYS A 141 13.76 15.71 1.91
CA LYS A 141 15.15 15.25 2.09
C LYS A 141 15.88 15.08 0.76
N ILE A 142 15.21 14.55 -0.26
CA ILE A 142 15.78 14.43 -1.62
C ILE A 142 16.09 15.83 -2.17
N LYS A 143 15.17 16.78 -2.03
CA LYS A 143 15.38 18.17 -2.49
C LYS A 143 16.49 18.88 -1.71
N GLU A 144 16.60 18.66 -0.41
CA GLU A 144 17.69 19.18 0.41
C GLU A 144 19.04 18.61 -0.05
N ALA A 145 19.11 17.29 -0.24
CA ALA A 145 20.31 16.61 -0.70
C ALA A 145 20.73 17.07 -2.11
N GLU A 146 19.76 17.31 -2.99
CA GLU A 146 20.00 17.82 -4.34
C GLU A 146 20.68 19.19 -4.32
N VAL A 147 20.26 20.09 -3.42
CA VAL A 147 20.92 21.39 -3.26
C VAL A 147 22.29 21.23 -2.61
N LYS A 148 22.36 20.51 -1.48
CA LYS A 148 23.55 20.41 -0.63
C LYS A 148 24.72 19.70 -1.31
N TYR A 149 24.44 18.69 -2.13
CA TYR A 149 25.46 17.84 -2.74
C TYR A 149 25.57 18.00 -4.26
N SER A 150 24.95 19.03 -4.83
CA SER A 150 24.94 19.30 -6.28
C SER A 150 26.32 19.34 -6.95
N THR A 151 27.36 19.71 -6.20
CA THR A 151 28.75 19.82 -6.69
C THR A 151 29.60 18.57 -6.44
N GLN A 152 29.07 17.56 -5.74
CA GLN A 152 29.82 16.34 -5.49
C GLN A 152 29.77 15.39 -6.68
N ASP A 153 30.87 14.68 -6.91
CA ASP A 153 30.92 13.61 -7.89
C ASP A 153 29.87 12.53 -7.56
N ASN A 154 29.27 11.95 -8.60
CA ASN A 154 28.21 10.93 -8.53
C ASN A 154 26.97 11.33 -7.72
N ALA A 155 26.77 12.62 -7.39
CA ALA A 155 25.58 13.07 -6.67
C ALA A 155 24.31 12.80 -7.47
N ALA A 156 24.34 13.03 -8.79
CA ALA A 156 23.21 12.79 -9.68
C ALA A 156 22.77 11.31 -9.68
N ASP A 157 23.73 10.37 -9.70
CA ASP A 157 23.43 8.94 -9.73
C ASP A 157 22.83 8.48 -8.39
N ARG A 158 23.43 8.92 -7.27
CA ARG A 158 22.87 8.64 -5.93
C ARG A 158 21.47 9.22 -5.76
N LEU A 159 21.25 10.46 -6.22
CA LEU A 159 19.92 11.08 -6.17
C LEU A 159 18.92 10.37 -7.07
N ALA A 160 19.35 9.82 -8.21
CA ALA A 160 18.48 9.07 -9.11
C ALA A 160 17.92 7.82 -8.43
N GLU A 161 18.74 7.11 -7.64
CA GLU A 161 18.29 5.96 -6.84
C GLU A 161 17.24 6.35 -5.81
N TRP A 162 17.45 7.44 -5.07
CA TRP A 162 16.46 7.92 -4.10
C TRP A 162 15.16 8.42 -4.75
N LYS A 163 15.24 9.10 -5.90
CA LYS A 163 14.06 9.53 -6.67
C LYS A 163 13.28 8.33 -7.22
N ALA A 164 13.96 7.27 -7.63
CA ALA A 164 13.35 6.02 -8.04
C ALA A 164 12.65 5.32 -6.86
N GLY A 165 13.33 5.21 -5.71
CA GLY A 165 12.75 4.66 -4.48
C GLY A 165 11.52 5.43 -4.00
N PHE A 166 11.53 6.78 -4.11
CA PHE A 166 10.33 7.58 -3.84
C PHE A 166 9.14 7.22 -4.75
N ALA A 167 9.39 6.98 -6.04
CA ALA A 167 8.33 6.61 -6.98
C ALA A 167 7.78 5.20 -6.68
N GLU A 168 8.65 4.26 -6.32
CA GLU A 168 8.25 2.91 -5.88
C GLU A 168 7.40 2.98 -4.60
N ASP A 169 7.89 3.67 -3.57
CA ASP A 169 7.15 3.84 -2.31
C ASP A 169 5.80 4.52 -2.54
N ALA A 170 5.74 5.52 -3.42
CA ALA A 170 4.48 6.17 -3.73
C ALA A 170 3.48 5.22 -4.41
N GLU A 171 3.95 4.28 -5.24
CA GLU A 171 3.11 3.24 -5.84
C GLU A 171 2.60 2.25 -4.79
N GLU A 172 3.50 1.71 -3.96
CA GLU A 172 3.19 0.76 -2.88
C GLU A 172 2.22 1.35 -1.84
N LEU A 173 2.34 2.64 -1.56
CA LEU A 173 1.46 3.35 -0.63
C LEU A 173 0.12 3.78 -1.28
N HIS A 174 -0.11 3.46 -2.56
CA HIS A 174 -1.28 3.85 -3.35
C HIS A 174 -1.46 5.39 -3.44
N LEU A 175 -0.34 6.12 -3.45
CA LEU A 175 -0.27 7.58 -3.49
C LEU A 175 0.28 8.11 -4.82
N ALA A 176 0.89 7.26 -5.67
CA ALA A 176 1.50 7.66 -6.94
C ALA A 176 0.56 8.44 -7.88
N THR A 177 -0.74 8.12 -7.86
CA THR A 177 -1.75 8.80 -8.69
C THR A 177 -2.38 10.03 -8.02
N LYS A 178 -1.95 10.41 -6.80
CA LYS A 178 -2.34 11.71 -6.23
C LYS A 178 -1.65 12.80 -7.01
N LYS A 179 -2.43 13.79 -7.45
CA LYS A 179 -1.96 14.97 -8.19
C LYS A 179 -0.58 15.48 -7.81
N ILE A 180 -0.36 15.76 -6.52
CA ILE A 180 0.91 16.33 -6.04
C ILE A 180 2.11 15.39 -6.25
N PHE A 181 1.91 14.08 -6.07
CA PHE A 181 2.96 13.07 -6.26
C PHE A 181 3.08 12.65 -7.72
N ALA A 182 1.96 12.50 -8.43
CA ALA A 182 1.92 12.14 -9.84
C ALA A 182 2.77 13.09 -10.69
N GLN A 183 2.67 14.40 -10.46
CA GLN A 183 3.49 15.37 -11.19
C GLN A 183 4.99 15.22 -10.88
N VAL A 184 5.35 15.02 -9.60
CA VAL A 184 6.74 14.79 -9.19
C VAL A 184 7.29 13.52 -9.82
N ILE A 185 6.55 12.42 -9.74
CA ILE A 185 6.93 11.11 -10.30
C ILE A 185 7.09 11.22 -11.81
N ARG A 186 6.13 11.84 -12.52
CA ARG A 186 6.22 12.09 -13.96
C ARG A 186 7.51 12.84 -14.30
N THR A 187 7.82 13.91 -13.57
CA THR A 187 9.01 14.72 -13.83
C THR A 187 10.29 13.96 -13.53
N TRP A 188 10.37 13.22 -12.42
CA TRP A 188 11.57 12.47 -12.05
C TRP A 188 11.81 11.25 -12.92
N LEU A 189 10.78 10.46 -13.21
CA LEU A 189 10.90 9.25 -14.05
C LEU A 189 11.02 9.54 -15.56
N ALA A 190 10.95 10.81 -15.98
CA ALA A 190 11.33 11.25 -17.31
C ALA A 190 12.86 11.44 -17.46
N ASP A 191 13.59 11.52 -16.35
CA ASP A 191 15.06 11.48 -16.35
C ASP A 191 15.53 10.03 -16.52
N GLU A 192 16.33 9.78 -17.56
CA GLU A 192 16.82 8.45 -17.90
C GLU A 192 17.62 7.79 -16.76
N LYS A 193 18.33 8.56 -15.93
CA LYS A 193 19.05 8.00 -14.78
C LYS A 193 18.10 7.47 -13.72
N VAL A 194 17.03 8.21 -13.42
CA VAL A 194 16.03 7.82 -12.43
C VAL A 194 15.23 6.62 -12.96
N LYS A 195 14.84 6.65 -14.23
CA LYS A 195 14.18 5.53 -14.90
C LYS A 195 15.03 4.26 -14.83
N ALA A 196 16.32 4.35 -15.20
CA ALA A 196 17.23 3.21 -15.16
C ALA A 196 17.39 2.67 -13.73
N ALA A 197 17.51 3.54 -12.73
CA ALA A 197 17.54 3.12 -11.32
C ALA A 197 16.25 2.41 -10.89
N PHE A 198 15.09 2.93 -11.28
CA PHE A 198 13.79 2.30 -11.00
C PHE A 198 13.71 0.90 -11.61
N ILE A 199 14.01 0.74 -12.90
CA ILE A 199 13.97 -0.55 -13.58
C ILE A 199 14.95 -1.54 -12.96
N ARG A 200 16.15 -1.07 -12.56
CA ARG A 200 17.19 -1.91 -11.97
C ARG A 200 16.79 -2.47 -10.62
N TYR A 201 16.16 -1.67 -9.77
CA TYR A 201 15.93 -2.02 -8.37
C TYR A 201 14.52 -2.48 -8.03
N THR A 202 13.53 -2.22 -8.89
CA THR A 202 12.15 -2.64 -8.63
C THR A 202 11.88 -4.04 -9.16
N THR A 203 11.15 -4.85 -8.39
CA THR A 203 10.66 -6.14 -8.87
C THR A 203 9.69 -5.91 -10.03
N GLY A 204 9.89 -6.60 -11.16
CA GLY A 204 9.10 -6.40 -12.39
C GLY A 204 9.65 -5.33 -13.34
N GLY A 205 10.66 -4.56 -12.94
CA GLY A 205 11.47 -3.69 -13.79
C GLY A 205 10.67 -2.85 -14.80
N GLU A 206 10.92 -3.07 -16.09
CA GLU A 206 10.33 -2.28 -17.20
C GLU A 206 8.80 -2.39 -17.26
N GLU A 207 8.23 -3.56 -16.96
CA GLU A 207 6.78 -3.73 -16.97
C GLU A 207 6.13 -2.87 -15.88
N ARG A 208 6.69 -2.94 -14.67
CA ARG A 208 6.23 -2.13 -13.54
C ARG A 208 6.37 -0.64 -13.82
N TYR A 209 7.51 -0.22 -14.39
CA TYR A 209 7.72 1.17 -14.83
C TYR A 209 6.63 1.64 -15.81
N ARG A 210 6.35 0.85 -16.86
CA ARG A 210 5.33 1.18 -17.86
C ARG A 210 3.94 1.32 -17.25
N ASN A 211 3.57 0.39 -16.36
CA ASN A 211 2.29 0.43 -15.66
C ASN A 211 2.16 1.69 -14.79
N LEU A 212 3.17 1.95 -13.96
CA LEU A 212 3.21 3.14 -13.09
C LEU A 212 3.13 4.43 -13.92
N MET A 213 3.95 4.56 -14.96
CA MET A 213 3.99 5.75 -15.80
C MET A 213 2.66 5.97 -16.53
N SER A 214 2.02 4.89 -17.02
CA SER A 214 0.69 4.97 -17.63
C SER A 214 -0.35 5.52 -16.63
N SER A 215 -0.38 5.01 -15.40
CA SER A 215 -1.29 5.49 -14.35
C SER A 215 -1.02 6.93 -13.96
N VAL A 216 0.25 7.32 -13.84
CA VAL A 216 0.68 8.68 -13.50
C VAL A 216 0.29 9.67 -14.61
N LEU A 217 0.55 9.34 -15.88
CA LEU A 217 0.20 10.19 -17.01
C LEU A 217 -1.31 10.37 -17.13
N TRP A 218 -2.09 9.32 -16.89
CA TRP A 218 -3.54 9.40 -16.88
C TRP A 218 -4.04 10.32 -15.76
N ALA A 219 -3.49 10.19 -14.55
CA ALA A 219 -3.82 11.03 -13.41
C ALA A 219 -3.50 12.52 -13.68
N VAL A 220 -2.34 12.82 -14.25
CA VAL A 220 -1.94 14.19 -14.59
C VAL A 220 -2.83 14.78 -15.71
N ARG A 221 -3.17 14.00 -16.74
CA ARG A 221 -4.04 14.47 -17.83
C ARG A 221 -5.48 14.71 -17.38
N ALA A 222 -6.01 13.87 -16.50
CA ALA A 222 -7.37 14.03 -15.98
C ALA A 222 -7.55 15.40 -15.29
N ASP A 223 -6.50 15.93 -14.67
CA ASP A 223 -6.50 17.25 -14.05
C ASP A 223 -6.56 18.42 -15.04
N ASP A 224 -5.95 18.29 -16.22
CA ASP A 224 -5.91 19.35 -17.23
C ASP A 224 -7.30 19.60 -17.86
N ASN A 225 -8.16 18.58 -17.88
CA ASN A 225 -9.51 18.66 -18.45
C ASN A 225 -10.58 19.24 -17.48
N VAL A 226 -10.23 19.51 -16.22
CA VAL A 226 -11.16 19.98 -15.17
C VAL A 226 -11.08 21.51 -14.96
N LYS A 227 -10.17 22.20 -15.67
CA LYS A 227 -10.03 23.66 -15.64
C LYS A 227 -10.85 24.31 -16.75
#